data_AF-D2A6F1-F1
#
_entry.id   AF-D2A6F1-F1
#
_cell.length_a   1.000
_cell.length_b   1.000
_cell.length_c   1.000
_cell.angle_alpha   90.00
_cell.angle_beta   90.00
_cell.angle_gamma   90.00
#
_symmetry.space_group_name_H-M   'P 1'
#
loop_
_entity.id
_entity.type
_entity.pdbx_description
1 polymer ?
#
loop_
_entity_poly.entity_id
_entity_poly.type
_entity_poly.pdbx_seq_one_letter_code
_entity_poly.pdbx_strand_id
1 'polypeptide(L)'
;MARRPPPSHRIRVENEMIRRREKEFCHDRLWNGQRRYYEDFERKNTKYDEWTSPRYYENQQKLMEKTKKEREHEENLERRRAKLKKLLYDEEKLQEAELQIRKVRNMTSVRSPRPNEIPTEILKELNNGLKLEEEERRRHQAELKLYHQWRSSNPFLNHYERMQASRDLKLSWLDQQIENRMKKEKEEEECRKLLKEREKIMKEEQEKFDQEQKRLQLKKEELKASLEQQIDEMRLKTQISEDLKRKEDEERRKKAELDEIALKRIEEEKKRLERECALDNIKQHKLKLKKKAEDVVKTLDEERYLIMKLKELEIAERLEDEMKKIEVKAALDQFLALNEEQKKLEKIRQKNLDFLFDSEAKTMYEQQEKFWKEEEASRAKLLKDVIDTIQGQIQSNIEKNRRRQLEVIQEREEMLKKIEEHNQEMARLKEEEETKKRKMMSMLKNDLEMKNLKKKAKENAELRRIDEELERVRKEEERLKQEILNIQRRQGPIKSTRSKSFFC
;
A
#
# COMPACT_ATOMS: atom_id res chain seq x y z
N MET A 1 -48.50 -61.27 14.76
CA MET A 1 -47.67 -61.14 15.99
C MET A 1 -46.25 -60.74 15.59
N ALA A 2 -45.90 -59.45 15.71
CA ALA A 2 -44.54 -58.97 15.42
C ALA A 2 -43.66 -59.17 16.67
N ARG A 3 -42.59 -59.97 16.53
CA ARG A 3 -41.65 -60.29 17.62
C ARG A 3 -40.89 -59.02 18.02
N ARG A 4 -40.89 -58.69 19.32
CA ARG A 4 -40.08 -57.60 19.87
C ARG A 4 -38.59 -57.95 19.73
N PRO A 5 -37.76 -57.04 19.21
CA PRO A 5 -36.33 -57.30 19.04
C PRO A 5 -35.62 -57.40 20.40
N PRO A 6 -34.49 -58.12 20.47
CA PRO A 6 -33.77 -58.36 21.71
C PRO A 6 -33.22 -57.06 22.33
N PRO A 7 -33.07 -56.97 23.66
CA PRO A 7 -32.68 -55.76 24.39
C PRO A 7 -31.38 -55.11 23.89
N SER A 8 -30.44 -55.93 23.39
CA SER A 8 -29.14 -55.46 22.86
C SER A 8 -29.27 -54.62 21.59
N HIS A 9 -30.26 -54.91 20.73
CA HIS A 9 -30.50 -54.12 19.52
C HIS A 9 -31.07 -52.74 19.89
N ARG A 10 -31.94 -52.68 20.89
CA ARG A 10 -32.53 -51.42 21.37
C ARG A 10 -31.45 -50.51 21.96
N ILE A 11 -30.56 -51.07 22.80
CA ILE A 11 -29.42 -50.34 23.38
C ILE A 11 -28.45 -49.87 22.28
N ARG A 12 -28.20 -50.68 21.25
CA ARG A 12 -27.33 -50.28 20.13
C ARG A 12 -27.92 -49.12 19.32
N VAL A 13 -29.23 -49.17 19.05
CA VAL A 13 -29.94 -48.09 18.34
C VAL A 13 -30.02 -46.83 19.20
N GLU A 14 -30.26 -46.95 20.50
CA GLU A 14 -30.22 -45.83 21.44
C GLU A 14 -28.81 -45.20 21.49
N ASN A 15 -27.76 -46.01 21.54
CA ASN A 15 -26.37 -45.51 21.50
C ASN A 15 -26.00 -44.86 20.16
N GLU A 16 -26.48 -45.38 19.04
CA GLU A 16 -26.31 -44.75 17.72
C GLU A 16 -27.06 -43.42 17.63
N MET A 17 -28.27 -43.34 18.21
CA MET A 17 -29.03 -42.08 18.29
C MET A 17 -28.37 -41.06 19.23
N ILE A 18 -27.81 -41.50 20.36
CA ILE A 18 -27.04 -40.63 21.26
C ILE A 18 -25.80 -40.10 20.55
N ARG A 19 -25.04 -40.97 19.87
CA ARG A 19 -23.86 -40.55 19.09
C ARG A 19 -24.21 -39.61 17.94
N ARG A 20 -25.36 -39.80 17.27
CA ARG A 20 -25.85 -38.84 16.26
C ARG A 20 -26.18 -37.50 16.89
N ARG A 21 -26.91 -37.49 18.00
CA ARG A 21 -27.22 -36.25 18.73
C ARG A 21 -25.98 -35.55 19.27
N GLU A 22 -24.98 -36.27 19.76
CA GLU A 22 -23.71 -35.69 20.19
C GLU A 22 -22.91 -35.12 19.01
N LYS A 23 -22.90 -35.81 17.86
CA LYS A 23 -22.27 -35.28 16.64
C LYS A 23 -22.99 -34.04 16.12
N GLU A 24 -24.32 -34.05 16.09
CA GLU A 24 -25.15 -32.91 15.71
C GLU A 24 -24.97 -31.75 16.70
N PHE A 25 -24.94 -32.03 18.00
CA PHE A 25 -24.70 -31.02 19.04
C PHE A 25 -23.30 -30.42 18.95
N CYS A 26 -22.26 -31.23 18.73
CA CYS A 26 -20.90 -30.76 18.50
C CYS A 26 -20.78 -29.96 17.19
N HIS A 27 -21.45 -30.43 16.13
CA HIS A 27 -21.54 -29.72 14.85
C HIS A 27 -22.22 -28.35 15.05
N ASP A 28 -23.40 -28.32 15.67
CA ASP A 28 -24.13 -27.10 15.97
C ASP A 28 -23.34 -26.17 16.88
N ARG A 29 -22.63 -26.68 17.90
CA ARG A 29 -21.81 -25.84 18.78
C ARG A 29 -20.63 -25.21 18.03
N LEU A 30 -20.01 -25.94 17.10
CA LEU A 30 -18.89 -25.43 16.29
C LEU A 30 -19.38 -24.42 15.23
N TRP A 31 -20.49 -24.75 14.56
CA TRP A 31 -21.01 -23.99 13.43
C TRP A 31 -21.98 -22.88 13.79
N ASN A 32 -22.62 -22.89 14.96
CA ASN A 32 -23.48 -21.79 15.39
C ASN A 32 -22.67 -20.52 15.66
N GLY A 33 -21.44 -20.63 16.16
CA GLY A 33 -20.54 -19.48 16.30
C GLY A 33 -20.17 -18.88 14.94
N GLN A 34 -19.80 -19.73 13.99
CA GLN A 34 -19.45 -19.32 12.63
C GLN A 34 -20.66 -18.79 11.85
N ARG A 35 -21.84 -19.41 12.00
CA ARG A 35 -23.10 -18.97 11.41
C ARG A 35 -23.49 -17.60 11.95
N ARG A 36 -23.46 -17.40 13.28
CA ARG A 36 -23.72 -16.09 13.89
C ARG A 36 -22.72 -15.03 13.43
N TYR A 37 -21.44 -15.41 13.30
CA TYR A 37 -20.42 -14.50 12.77
C TYR A 37 -20.75 -14.07 11.33
N TYR A 38 -21.10 -15.00 10.44
CA TYR A 38 -21.45 -14.66 9.07
C TYR A 38 -22.79 -13.94 8.95
N GLU A 39 -23.80 -14.26 9.77
CA GLU A 39 -25.07 -13.53 9.85
C GLU A 39 -24.86 -12.09 10.34
N ASP A 40 -24.03 -11.88 11.36
CA ASP A 40 -23.69 -10.54 11.86
C ASP A 40 -22.82 -9.78 10.85
N PHE A 41 -21.94 -10.48 10.15
CA PHE A 41 -21.15 -9.92 9.06
C PHE A 41 -22.06 -9.49 7.90
N GLU A 42 -22.98 -10.34 7.45
CA GLU A 42 -23.98 -10.03 6.41
C GLU A 42 -24.89 -8.88 6.84
N ARG A 43 -25.34 -8.81 8.10
CA ARG A 43 -26.13 -7.66 8.60
C ARG A 43 -25.34 -6.36 8.63
N LYS A 44 -24.05 -6.40 8.96
CA LYS A 44 -23.19 -5.21 8.94
C LYS A 44 -22.84 -4.81 7.51
N ASN A 45 -22.67 -5.79 6.63
CA ASN A 45 -22.21 -5.58 5.26
C ASN A 45 -23.36 -5.38 4.26
N THR A 46 -24.61 -5.70 4.60
CA THR A 46 -25.79 -5.48 3.73
C THR A 46 -25.91 -4.02 3.32
N LYS A 47 -25.68 -3.09 4.23
CA LYS A 47 -25.69 -1.65 3.91
C LYS A 47 -24.54 -1.25 2.99
N TYR A 48 -23.38 -1.90 3.14
CA TYR A 48 -22.23 -1.70 2.27
C TYR A 48 -22.47 -2.30 0.88
N ASP A 49 -23.06 -3.49 0.80
CA ASP A 49 -23.46 -4.15 -0.44
C ASP A 49 -24.57 -3.37 -1.14
N GLU A 50 -25.51 -2.78 -0.39
CA GLU A 50 -26.49 -1.83 -0.93
C GLU A 50 -25.79 -0.61 -1.53
N TRP A 51 -24.86 0.03 -0.82
CA TRP A 51 -24.14 1.22 -1.31
C TRP A 51 -23.16 0.94 -2.46
N THR A 52 -22.63 -0.27 -2.54
CA THR A 52 -21.69 -0.69 -3.60
C THR A 52 -22.39 -1.42 -4.74
N SER A 53 -23.67 -1.79 -4.56
CA SER A 53 -24.46 -2.40 -5.62
C SER A 53 -24.65 -1.40 -6.76
N PRO A 54 -24.44 -1.83 -8.01
CA PRO A 54 -24.80 -1.04 -9.19
C PRO A 54 -26.25 -0.51 -9.15
N ARG A 55 -27.17 -1.27 -8.54
CA ARG A 55 -28.58 -0.89 -8.39
C ARG A 55 -28.78 0.37 -7.55
N TYR A 56 -27.94 0.62 -6.54
CA TYR A 56 -28.06 1.82 -5.71
C TYR A 56 -27.68 3.07 -6.48
N TYR A 57 -26.58 3.02 -7.24
CA TYR A 57 -26.18 4.12 -8.11
C TYR A 57 -27.21 4.37 -9.21
N GLU A 58 -27.77 3.32 -9.81
CA GLU A 58 -28.87 3.45 -10.78
C GLU A 58 -30.12 4.09 -10.16
N ASN A 59 -30.51 3.68 -8.95
CA ASN A 59 -31.67 4.24 -8.25
C ASN A 59 -31.43 5.70 -7.85
N GLN A 60 -30.23 6.02 -7.38
CA GLN A 60 -29.83 7.37 -7.04
C GLN A 60 -29.79 8.27 -8.28
N GLN A 61 -29.27 7.76 -9.39
CA GLN A 61 -29.27 8.46 -10.66
C GLN A 61 -30.70 8.69 -11.18
N LYS A 62 -31.59 7.70 -11.08
CA LYS A 62 -33.01 7.86 -11.40
C LYS A 62 -33.70 8.91 -10.51
N LEU A 63 -33.35 8.99 -9.23
CA LEU A 63 -33.88 10.02 -8.33
C LEU A 63 -33.38 11.42 -8.73
N MET A 64 -32.09 11.54 -9.05
CA MET A 64 -31.50 12.79 -9.54
C MET A 64 -32.12 13.22 -10.88
N GLU A 65 -32.37 12.28 -11.79
CA GLU A 65 -33.06 12.57 -13.05
C GLU A 65 -34.51 13.01 -12.85
N LYS A 66 -35.23 12.40 -11.89
CA LYS A 66 -36.60 12.82 -11.54
C LYS A 66 -36.61 14.25 -10.99
N THR A 67 -35.77 14.55 -10.00
CA THR A 67 -35.68 15.90 -9.43
C THR A 67 -35.26 16.95 -10.46
N LYS A 68 -34.38 16.59 -11.41
CA LYS A 68 -34.03 17.47 -12.53
C LYS A 68 -35.23 17.75 -13.43
N LYS A 69 -36.01 16.72 -13.80
CA LYS A 69 -37.23 16.87 -14.60
C LYS A 69 -38.29 17.70 -13.90
N GLU A 70 -38.44 17.56 -12.58
CA GLU A 70 -39.36 18.37 -11.77
C GLU A 70 -38.96 19.85 -11.82
N ARG A 71 -37.67 20.18 -11.63
CA ARG A 71 -37.17 21.56 -11.76
C ARG A 71 -37.36 22.11 -13.17
N GLU A 72 -37.06 21.34 -14.20
CA GLU A 72 -37.29 21.76 -15.59
C GLU A 72 -38.78 22.01 -15.87
N HIS A 73 -39.68 21.23 -15.26
CA HIS A 73 -41.12 21.43 -15.35
C HIS A 73 -41.54 22.74 -14.65
N GLU A 74 -41.04 22.99 -13.44
CA GLU A 74 -41.29 24.21 -12.67
C GLU A 74 -40.81 25.46 -13.44
N GLU A 75 -39.60 25.45 -13.97
CA GLU A 75 -39.06 26.53 -14.79
C GLU A 75 -39.92 26.80 -16.03
N ASN A 76 -40.38 25.74 -16.70
CA ASN A 76 -41.26 25.88 -17.86
C ASN A 76 -42.63 26.44 -17.48
N LEU A 77 -43.15 26.07 -16.31
CA LEU A 77 -44.41 26.58 -15.78
C LEU A 77 -44.28 28.07 -15.42
N GLU A 78 -43.17 28.48 -14.83
CA GLU A 78 -42.84 29.89 -14.58
C GLU A 78 -42.72 30.69 -15.88
N ARG A 79 -42.01 30.18 -16.90
CA ARG A 79 -41.94 30.80 -18.23
C ARG A 79 -43.33 30.97 -18.83
N ARG A 80 -44.20 29.96 -18.70
CA ARG A 80 -45.58 30.03 -19.18
C ARG A 80 -46.40 31.06 -18.41
N ARG A 81 -46.28 31.12 -17.08
CA ARG A 81 -46.91 32.14 -16.23
C ARG A 81 -46.45 33.55 -16.59
N ALA A 82 -45.16 33.75 -16.85
CA ALA A 82 -44.61 35.04 -17.28
C ALA A 82 -45.17 35.48 -18.64
N LYS A 83 -45.27 34.55 -19.60
CA LYS A 83 -45.91 34.81 -20.91
C LYS A 83 -47.39 35.16 -20.75
N LEU A 84 -48.13 34.40 -19.95
CA LEU A 84 -49.54 34.69 -19.65
C LEU A 84 -49.72 36.06 -18.99
N LYS A 85 -48.87 36.39 -18.00
CA LYS A 85 -48.90 37.70 -17.34
C LYS A 85 -48.67 38.84 -18.35
N LYS A 86 -47.75 38.65 -19.30
CA LYS A 86 -47.54 39.62 -20.38
C LYS A 86 -48.76 39.75 -21.30
N LEU A 87 -49.35 38.63 -21.71
CA LEU A 87 -50.56 38.66 -22.54
C LEU A 87 -51.73 39.35 -21.85
N LEU A 88 -51.97 39.05 -20.57
CA LEU A 88 -53.02 39.71 -19.78
C LEU A 88 -52.77 41.21 -19.64
N TYR A 89 -51.52 41.61 -19.41
CA TYR A 89 -51.14 43.03 -19.37
C TYR A 89 -51.36 43.73 -20.71
N ASP A 90 -51.01 43.07 -21.82
CA ASP A 90 -51.24 43.60 -23.17
C ASP A 90 -52.75 43.69 -23.47
N GLU A 91 -53.56 42.72 -23.06
CA GLU A 91 -55.03 42.73 -23.17
C GLU A 91 -55.67 43.85 -22.33
N GLU A 92 -55.25 44.05 -21.08
CA GLU A 92 -55.71 45.15 -20.22
C GLU A 92 -55.44 46.51 -20.89
N LYS A 93 -54.23 46.71 -21.41
CA LYS A 93 -53.86 47.94 -22.12
C LYS A 93 -54.70 48.17 -23.39
N LEU A 94 -55.01 47.10 -24.12
CA LEU A 94 -55.88 47.18 -25.30
C LEU A 94 -57.32 47.51 -24.90
N GLN A 95 -57.85 46.92 -23.83
CA GLN A 95 -59.18 47.23 -23.32
C GLN A 95 -59.28 48.67 -22.82
N GLU A 96 -58.25 49.19 -22.14
CA GLU A 96 -58.18 50.59 -21.74
C GLU A 96 -58.22 51.52 -22.97
N ALA A 97 -57.47 51.19 -24.03
CA ALA A 97 -57.49 51.92 -25.28
C ALA A 97 -58.86 51.86 -25.96
N GLU A 98 -59.53 50.71 -25.96
CA GLU A 98 -60.90 50.59 -26.48
C GLU A 98 -61.90 51.41 -25.67
N LEU A 99 -61.80 51.43 -24.34
CA LEU A 99 -62.64 52.25 -23.47
C LEU A 99 -62.39 53.74 -23.71
N GLN A 100 -61.15 54.15 -23.95
CA GLN A 100 -60.79 55.52 -24.37
C GLN A 100 -61.45 55.86 -25.72
N ILE A 101 -61.35 54.98 -26.70
CA ILE A 101 -61.97 55.15 -28.02
C ILE A 101 -63.50 55.18 -27.90
N ARG A 102 -64.12 54.32 -27.09
CA ARG A 102 -65.57 54.33 -26.84
C ARG A 102 -66.02 55.60 -26.12
N LYS A 103 -65.24 56.15 -25.17
CA LYS A 103 -65.50 57.47 -24.56
C LYS A 103 -65.47 58.58 -25.60
N VAL A 104 -64.47 58.60 -26.49
CA VAL A 104 -64.36 59.57 -27.59
C VAL A 104 -65.49 59.40 -28.61
N ARG A 105 -65.87 58.15 -28.92
CA ARG A 105 -66.97 57.83 -29.84
C ARG A 105 -68.34 58.18 -29.26
N ASN A 106 -68.54 58.00 -27.96
CA ASN A 106 -69.75 58.41 -27.25
C ASN A 106 -69.86 59.94 -27.14
N MET A 107 -68.72 60.67 -27.09
CA MET A 107 -68.69 62.14 -27.17
C MET A 107 -68.97 62.69 -28.58
N THR A 108 -68.77 61.89 -29.64
CA THR A 108 -68.92 62.30 -31.05
C THR A 108 -70.11 61.66 -31.76
N SER A 109 -70.93 60.84 -31.07
CA SER A 109 -72.12 60.21 -31.64
C SER A 109 -73.35 61.13 -31.57
N VAL A 110 -73.32 62.21 -32.34
CA VAL A 110 -74.55 62.91 -32.75
C VAL A 110 -75.05 62.25 -34.03
N ARG A 111 -76.14 61.48 -33.87
CA ARG A 111 -77.12 61.05 -34.88
C ARG A 111 -76.59 60.87 -36.32
N SER A 112 -76.29 59.64 -36.70
CA SER A 112 -76.36 59.21 -38.09
C SER A 112 -77.79 58.71 -38.38
N PRO A 113 -78.59 59.37 -39.22
CA PRO A 113 -79.89 58.85 -39.65
C PRO A 113 -79.74 57.58 -40.47
N ARG A 114 -80.63 56.62 -40.24
CA ARG A 114 -80.66 55.32 -40.94
C ARG A 114 -81.00 55.51 -42.43
N PRO A 115 -80.47 54.65 -43.31
CA PRO A 115 -80.49 54.84 -44.75
C PRO A 115 -81.77 54.25 -45.32
N ASN A 116 -82.85 55.02 -45.41
CA ASN A 116 -83.96 54.74 -46.29
C ASN A 116 -84.53 56.11 -46.67
N GLU A 117 -84.51 56.41 -47.98
CA GLU A 117 -84.72 57.73 -48.60
C GLU A 117 -83.44 58.58 -48.68
N ILE A 118 -82.47 58.13 -49.49
CA ILE A 118 -81.41 59.00 -50.03
C ILE A 118 -81.87 59.40 -51.44
N PRO A 119 -82.32 60.65 -51.67
CA PRO A 119 -82.59 61.18 -53.00
C PRO A 119 -81.42 60.94 -53.94
N THR A 120 -81.68 60.61 -55.21
CA THR A 120 -80.65 60.37 -56.24
C THR A 120 -79.72 61.58 -56.44
N GLU A 121 -80.15 62.77 -56.04
CA GLU A 121 -79.34 63.99 -56.00
C GLU A 121 -78.23 63.91 -54.94
N ILE A 122 -78.51 63.39 -53.75
CA ILE A 122 -77.51 63.19 -52.69
C ILE A 122 -76.50 62.10 -53.09
N LEU A 123 -76.92 61.07 -53.82
CA LEU A 123 -75.99 60.07 -54.38
C LEU A 123 -75.08 60.66 -55.46
N LYS A 124 -75.56 61.62 -56.26
CA LYS A 124 -74.73 62.37 -57.22
C LYS A 124 -73.75 63.30 -56.50
N GLU A 125 -74.17 63.97 -55.43
CA GLU A 125 -73.30 64.79 -54.58
C GLU A 125 -72.24 63.95 -53.87
N LEU A 126 -72.60 62.77 -53.35
CA LEU A 126 -71.65 61.80 -52.77
C LEU A 126 -70.70 61.24 -53.83
N ASN A 127 -71.17 60.94 -55.04
CA ASN A 127 -70.31 60.49 -56.13
C ASN A 127 -69.35 61.58 -56.59
N ASN A 128 -69.82 62.83 -56.65
CA ASN A 128 -68.97 63.99 -56.91
C ASN A 128 -67.96 64.22 -55.77
N GLY A 129 -68.37 64.01 -54.51
CA GLY A 129 -67.48 64.05 -53.35
C GLY A 129 -66.40 62.98 -53.39
N LEU A 130 -66.75 61.73 -53.73
CA LEU A 130 -65.79 60.63 -53.92
C LEU A 130 -64.84 60.89 -55.09
N LYS A 131 -65.33 61.47 -56.19
CA LYS A 131 -64.49 61.89 -57.32
C LYS A 131 -63.51 62.99 -56.92
N LEU A 132 -63.97 63.99 -56.17
CA LEU A 132 -63.10 65.05 -55.63
C LEU A 132 -62.07 64.46 -54.65
N GLU A 133 -62.44 63.50 -53.81
CA GLU A 133 -61.52 62.82 -52.89
C GLU A 133 -60.50 61.94 -53.64
N GLU A 134 -60.93 61.23 -54.70
CA GLU A 134 -60.03 60.49 -55.58
C GLU A 134 -59.08 61.40 -56.37
N GLU A 135 -59.57 62.57 -56.81
CA GLU A 135 -58.78 63.60 -57.47
C GLU A 135 -57.78 64.24 -56.50
N GLU A 136 -58.19 64.57 -55.27
CA GLU A 136 -57.31 65.04 -54.20
C GLU A 136 -56.28 63.98 -53.79
N ARG A 137 -56.65 62.71 -53.73
CA ARG A 137 -55.71 61.60 -53.50
C ARG A 137 -54.71 61.48 -54.66
N ARG A 138 -55.18 61.60 -55.89
CA ARG A 138 -54.31 61.56 -57.09
C ARG A 138 -53.37 62.76 -57.11
N ARG A 139 -53.87 63.94 -56.73
CA ARG A 139 -53.11 65.18 -56.58
C ARG A 139 -52.06 65.05 -55.47
N HIS A 140 -52.42 64.57 -54.29
CA HIS A 140 -51.50 64.33 -53.19
C HIS A 140 -50.42 63.29 -53.55
N GLN A 141 -50.78 62.24 -54.27
CA GLN A 141 -49.81 61.28 -54.80
C GLN A 141 -48.87 61.90 -55.83
N ALA A 142 -49.40 62.77 -56.70
CA ALA A 142 -48.57 63.52 -57.65
C ALA A 142 -47.63 64.48 -56.91
N GLU A 143 -48.10 65.17 -55.88
CA GLU A 143 -47.31 66.06 -55.01
C GLU A 143 -46.23 65.29 -54.24
N LEU A 144 -46.53 64.10 -53.68
CA LEU A 144 -45.54 63.25 -53.03
C LEU A 144 -44.49 62.72 -54.02
N LYS A 145 -44.90 62.29 -55.21
CA LYS A 145 -43.96 61.86 -56.25
C LYS A 145 -43.07 63.02 -56.70
N LEU A 146 -43.65 64.20 -56.87
CA LEU A 146 -42.92 65.43 -57.19
C LEU A 146 -41.94 65.78 -56.05
N TYR A 147 -42.36 65.64 -54.79
CA TYR A 147 -41.51 65.86 -53.62
C TYR A 147 -40.35 64.85 -53.54
N HIS A 148 -40.60 63.56 -53.76
CA HIS A 148 -39.55 62.55 -53.80
C HIS A 148 -38.60 62.77 -54.97
N GLN A 149 -39.12 63.09 -56.16
CA GLN A 149 -38.29 63.42 -57.31
C GLN A 149 -37.45 64.67 -57.04
N TRP A 150 -38.04 65.73 -56.46
CA TRP A 150 -37.31 66.92 -56.03
C TRP A 150 -36.23 66.58 -55.00
N ARG A 151 -36.56 65.79 -53.97
CA ARG A 151 -35.60 65.35 -52.94
C ARG A 151 -34.42 64.60 -53.55
N SER A 152 -34.69 63.66 -54.45
CA SER A 152 -33.66 62.83 -55.11
C SER A 152 -32.91 63.58 -56.21
N SER A 153 -33.51 64.57 -56.87
CA SER A 153 -32.87 65.37 -57.92
C SER A 153 -32.17 66.62 -57.39
N ASN A 154 -32.42 67.04 -56.14
CA ASN A 154 -31.79 68.21 -55.55
C ASN A 154 -30.31 67.93 -55.20
N PRO A 155 -29.35 68.59 -55.87
CA PRO A 155 -27.92 68.31 -55.67
C PRO A 155 -27.43 68.70 -54.27
N PHE A 156 -28.02 69.70 -53.62
CA PHE A 156 -27.62 70.13 -52.28
C PHE A 156 -28.03 69.11 -51.21
N LEU A 157 -29.27 68.61 -51.26
CA LEU A 157 -29.74 67.57 -50.34
C LEU A 157 -28.93 66.28 -50.50
N ASN A 158 -28.70 65.85 -51.74
CA ASN A 158 -27.84 64.69 -52.03
C ASN A 158 -26.41 64.85 -51.50
N HIS A 159 -25.85 66.06 -51.57
CA HIS A 159 -24.52 66.34 -51.02
C HIS A 159 -24.50 66.22 -49.49
N TYR A 160 -25.48 66.79 -48.79
CA TYR A 160 -25.60 66.67 -47.34
C TYR A 160 -25.86 65.23 -46.88
N GLU A 161 -26.74 64.49 -47.56
CA GLU A 161 -27.01 63.08 -47.27
C GLU A 161 -25.74 62.23 -47.50
N ARG A 162 -24.97 62.49 -48.56
CA ARG A 162 -23.65 61.84 -48.77
C ARG A 162 -22.64 62.20 -47.69
N MET A 163 -22.61 63.45 -47.23
CA MET A 163 -21.74 63.87 -46.13
C MET A 163 -22.10 63.17 -44.82
N GLN A 164 -23.40 63.07 -44.50
CA GLN A 164 -23.88 62.33 -43.33
C GLN A 164 -23.55 60.84 -43.44
N ALA A 165 -23.86 60.21 -44.57
CA ALA A 165 -23.50 58.80 -44.82
C ALA A 165 -21.98 58.56 -44.73
N SER A 166 -21.15 59.48 -45.23
CA SER A 166 -19.69 59.40 -45.09
C SER A 166 -19.25 59.53 -43.63
N ARG A 167 -19.87 60.42 -42.85
CA ARG A 167 -19.63 60.54 -41.42
C ARG A 167 -20.03 59.26 -40.68
N ASP A 168 -21.19 58.70 -40.97
CA ASP A 168 -21.70 57.47 -40.35
C ASP A 168 -20.83 56.27 -40.71
N LEU A 169 -20.34 56.18 -41.94
CA LEU A 169 -19.37 55.17 -42.34
C LEU A 169 -18.06 55.30 -41.56
N LYS A 170 -17.56 56.53 -41.36
CA LYS A 170 -16.36 56.78 -40.54
C LYS A 170 -16.59 56.39 -39.08
N LEU A 171 -17.76 56.71 -38.52
CA LEU A 171 -18.11 56.32 -37.15
C LEU A 171 -18.23 54.80 -37.02
N SER A 172 -18.91 54.13 -37.94
CA SER A 172 -19.02 52.66 -37.98
C SER A 172 -17.66 51.98 -38.14
N TRP A 173 -16.77 52.55 -38.96
CA TRP A 173 -15.40 52.05 -39.10
C TRP A 173 -14.58 52.23 -37.82
N LEU A 174 -14.72 53.37 -37.13
CA LEU A 174 -14.10 53.60 -35.81
C LEU A 174 -14.65 52.62 -34.76
N ASP A 175 -15.95 52.39 -34.74
CA ASP A 175 -16.60 51.42 -33.86
C ASP A 175 -16.08 50.00 -34.14
N GLN A 176 -15.94 49.60 -35.41
CA GLN A 176 -15.36 48.32 -35.79
C GLN A 176 -13.89 48.20 -35.36
N GLN A 177 -13.12 49.28 -35.45
CA GLN A 177 -11.73 49.30 -34.99
C GLN A 177 -11.63 49.18 -33.46
N ILE A 178 -12.52 49.85 -32.72
CA ILE A 178 -12.64 49.73 -31.27
C ILE A 178 -13.07 48.31 -30.88
N GLU A 179 -14.10 47.76 -31.53
CA GLU A 179 -14.58 46.40 -31.28
C GLU A 179 -13.49 45.35 -31.55
N ASN A 180 -12.74 45.49 -32.65
CA ASN A 180 -11.62 44.60 -32.95
C ASN A 180 -10.49 44.71 -31.93
N ARG A 181 -10.20 45.90 -31.40
CA ARG A 181 -9.22 46.06 -30.30
C ARG A 181 -9.72 45.39 -29.03
N MET A 182 -10.97 45.62 -28.65
CA MET A 182 -11.59 44.99 -27.47
C MET A 182 -11.66 43.47 -27.59
N LYS A 183 -11.92 42.93 -28.78
CA LYS A 183 -11.88 41.47 -29.03
C LYS A 183 -10.48 40.91 -28.85
N LYS A 184 -9.44 41.54 -29.42
CA LYS A 184 -8.05 41.12 -29.25
C LYS A 184 -7.61 41.16 -27.79
N GLU A 185 -7.96 42.21 -27.06
CA GLU A 185 -7.63 42.32 -25.64
C GLU A 185 -8.30 41.21 -24.82
N LYS A 186 -9.58 40.91 -25.09
CA LYS A 186 -10.28 39.77 -24.48
C LYS A 186 -9.63 38.43 -24.83
N GLU A 187 -9.26 38.21 -26.09
CA GLU A 187 -8.57 36.99 -26.53
C GLU A 187 -7.20 36.83 -25.85
N GLU A 188 -6.44 37.91 -25.69
CA GLU A 188 -5.17 37.91 -24.97
C GLU A 188 -5.36 37.63 -23.47
N GLU A 189 -6.37 38.22 -22.84
CA GLU A 189 -6.72 37.94 -21.45
C GLU A 189 -7.16 36.48 -21.25
N GLU A 190 -7.97 35.94 -22.16
CA GLU A 190 -8.37 34.54 -22.17
C GLU A 190 -7.17 33.63 -22.37
N CYS A 191 -6.29 33.92 -23.33
CA CYS A 191 -5.02 33.20 -23.51
C CYS A 191 -4.16 33.22 -22.25
N ARG A 192 -4.05 34.38 -21.58
CA ARG A 192 -3.31 34.51 -20.31
C ARG A 192 -3.96 33.70 -19.18
N LYS A 193 -5.30 33.67 -19.10
CA LYS A 193 -6.02 32.86 -18.11
C LYS A 193 -5.79 31.37 -18.35
N LEU A 194 -5.91 30.91 -19.60
CA LEU A 194 -5.66 29.52 -19.98
C LEU A 194 -4.21 29.10 -19.70
N LEU A 195 -3.22 29.97 -19.97
CA LEU A 195 -1.82 29.71 -19.62
C LEU A 195 -1.63 29.58 -18.11
N LYS A 196 -2.20 30.49 -17.31
CA LYS A 196 -2.14 30.42 -15.84
C LYS A 196 -2.81 29.18 -15.29
N GLU A 197 -3.95 28.77 -15.83
CA GLU A 197 -4.64 27.53 -15.44
C GLU A 197 -3.78 26.30 -15.76
N ARG A 198 -3.17 26.26 -16.94
CA ARG A 198 -2.25 25.19 -17.32
C ARG A 198 -1.02 25.14 -16.40
N GLU A 199 -0.43 26.29 -16.08
CA GLU A 199 0.70 26.37 -15.15
C GLU A 199 0.33 25.89 -13.74
N LYS A 200 -0.87 26.22 -13.25
CA LYS A 200 -1.38 25.72 -11.97
C LYS A 200 -1.51 24.21 -11.98
N ILE A 201 -2.13 23.64 -13.02
CA ILE A 201 -2.28 22.18 -13.16
C ILE A 201 -0.91 21.49 -13.17
N MET A 202 0.06 22.01 -13.92
CA MET A 202 1.43 21.46 -13.95
C MET A 202 2.12 21.50 -12.58
N LYS A 203 1.94 22.60 -11.83
CA LYS A 203 2.49 22.73 -10.46
C LYS A 203 1.83 21.75 -9.50
N GLU A 204 0.51 21.61 -9.55
CA GLU A 204 -0.23 20.66 -8.72
C GLU A 204 0.16 19.20 -9.04
N GLU A 205 0.38 18.87 -10.30
CA GLU A 205 0.87 17.55 -10.72
C GLU A 205 2.30 17.29 -10.22
N GLN A 206 3.17 18.30 -10.29
CA GLN A 206 4.54 18.21 -9.80
C GLN A 206 4.59 18.08 -8.28
N GLU A 207 3.78 18.83 -7.53
CA GLU A 207 3.68 18.72 -6.07
C GLU A 207 3.17 17.34 -5.64
N LYS A 208 2.16 16.79 -6.33
CA LYS A 208 1.68 15.42 -6.08
C LYS A 208 2.77 14.39 -6.32
N PHE A 209 3.53 14.54 -7.39
CA PHE A 209 4.67 13.67 -7.70
C PHE A 209 5.75 13.75 -6.63
N ASP A 210 6.14 14.95 -6.21
CA ASP A 210 7.15 15.17 -5.17
C ASP A 210 6.71 14.61 -3.81
N GLN A 211 5.43 14.77 -3.45
CA GLN A 211 4.84 14.19 -2.24
C GLN A 211 4.89 12.65 -2.27
N GLU A 212 4.55 12.05 -3.41
CA GLU A 212 4.59 10.60 -3.55
C GLU A 212 6.03 10.06 -3.51
N GLN A 213 7.00 10.78 -4.11
CA GLN A 213 8.41 10.44 -4.00
C GLN A 213 8.91 10.53 -2.55
N LYS A 214 8.58 11.60 -1.81
CA LYS A 214 8.94 11.74 -0.40
C LYS A 214 8.35 10.62 0.45
N ARG A 215 7.07 10.28 0.21
CA ARG A 215 6.42 9.16 0.90
C ARG A 215 7.13 7.83 0.63
N LEU A 216 7.55 7.59 -0.62
CA LEU A 216 8.30 6.39 -0.98
C LEU A 216 9.69 6.37 -0.32
N GLN A 217 10.38 7.52 -0.27
CA GLN A 217 11.68 7.65 0.39
C GLN A 217 11.57 7.36 1.89
N LEU A 218 10.61 7.97 2.59
CA LEU A 218 10.38 7.71 4.01
C LEU A 218 10.11 6.23 4.27
N LYS A 219 9.25 5.58 3.47
CA LYS A 219 9.01 4.13 3.59
C LYS A 219 10.29 3.30 3.41
N LYS A 220 11.17 3.68 2.48
CA LYS A 220 12.46 3.00 2.28
C LYS A 220 13.40 3.21 3.46
N GLU A 221 13.43 4.41 4.03
CA GLU A 221 14.23 4.73 5.21
C GLU A 221 13.73 3.94 6.43
N GLU A 222 12.41 3.88 6.64
CA GLU A 222 11.78 3.06 7.68
C GLU A 222 12.10 1.57 7.52
N LEU A 223 11.95 1.02 6.31
CA LEU A 223 12.30 -0.38 6.01
C LEU A 223 13.79 -0.65 6.23
N LYS A 224 14.66 0.29 5.83
CA LYS A 224 16.10 0.18 6.05
C LYS A 224 16.46 0.22 7.53
N ALA A 225 15.87 1.12 8.31
CA ALA A 225 16.08 1.21 9.75
C ALA A 225 15.61 -0.07 10.47
N SER A 226 14.45 -0.62 10.08
CA SER A 226 13.95 -1.91 10.59
C SER A 226 14.92 -3.06 10.26
N LEU A 227 15.44 -3.10 9.02
CA LEU A 227 16.44 -4.08 8.61
C LEU A 227 17.75 -3.96 9.40
N GLU A 228 18.22 -2.74 9.64
CA GLU A 228 19.42 -2.48 10.45
C GLU A 228 19.22 -2.99 11.89
N GLN A 229 18.06 -2.71 12.51
CA GLN A 229 17.70 -3.25 13.82
C GLN A 229 17.68 -4.78 13.83
N GLN A 230 17.06 -5.42 12.84
CA GLN A 230 17.01 -6.88 12.74
C GLN A 230 18.41 -7.50 12.55
N ILE A 231 19.30 -6.83 11.80
CA ILE A 231 20.70 -7.27 11.63
C ILE A 231 21.46 -7.16 12.95
N ASP A 232 21.27 -6.09 13.71
CA ASP A 232 21.93 -5.91 15.00
C ASP A 232 21.42 -6.90 16.05
N GLU A 233 20.11 -7.17 16.11
CA GLU A 233 19.53 -8.25 16.91
C GLU A 233 20.10 -9.62 16.52
N MET A 234 20.25 -9.88 15.22
CA MET A 234 20.87 -11.11 14.73
C MET A 234 22.34 -11.23 15.12
N ARG A 235 23.10 -10.13 15.11
CA ARG A 235 24.49 -10.11 15.61
C ARG A 235 24.54 -10.43 17.10
N LEU A 236 23.64 -9.85 17.91
CA LEU A 236 23.54 -10.15 19.34
C LEU A 236 23.21 -11.63 19.58
N LYS A 237 22.24 -12.21 18.85
CA LYS A 237 21.94 -13.64 18.96
C LYS A 237 23.09 -14.53 18.50
N THR A 238 23.89 -14.08 17.54
CA THR A 238 25.11 -14.79 17.10
C THR A 238 26.15 -14.80 18.22
N GLN A 239 26.39 -13.67 18.88
CA GLN A 239 27.26 -13.59 20.06
C GLN A 239 26.77 -14.50 21.19
N ILE A 240 25.47 -14.48 21.49
CA ILE A 240 24.87 -15.37 22.50
C ILE A 240 25.10 -16.84 22.13
N SER A 241 24.94 -17.21 20.85
CA SER A 241 25.20 -18.57 20.37
C SER A 241 26.67 -18.97 20.54
N GLU A 242 27.61 -18.07 20.28
CA GLU A 242 29.04 -18.31 20.49
C GLU A 242 29.36 -18.49 21.98
N ASP A 243 28.79 -17.66 22.84
CA ASP A 243 28.98 -17.76 24.29
C ASP A 243 28.36 -19.04 24.86
N LEU A 244 27.19 -19.46 24.37
CA LEU A 244 26.60 -20.74 24.74
C LEU A 244 27.48 -21.91 24.29
N LYS A 245 28.06 -21.84 23.10
CA LYS A 245 28.99 -22.85 22.60
C LYS A 245 30.27 -22.92 23.45
N ARG A 246 30.84 -21.78 23.81
CA ARG A 246 32.00 -21.70 24.74
C ARG A 246 31.67 -22.36 26.07
N LYS A 247 30.51 -22.02 26.66
CA LYS A 247 30.03 -22.64 27.90
C LYS A 247 29.84 -24.15 27.77
N GLU A 248 29.34 -24.64 26.63
CA GLU A 248 29.20 -26.09 26.43
C GLU A 248 30.57 -26.78 26.32
N ASP A 249 31.52 -26.17 25.61
CA ASP A 249 32.87 -26.70 25.49
C ASP A 249 33.60 -26.71 26.84
N GLU A 250 33.39 -25.70 27.68
CA GLU A 250 33.84 -25.69 29.07
C GLU A 250 33.22 -26.84 29.87
N GLU A 251 31.90 -27.04 29.82
CA GLU A 251 31.24 -28.16 30.49
C GLU A 251 31.71 -29.53 29.98
N ARG A 252 32.01 -29.66 28.68
CA ARG A 252 32.59 -30.90 28.13
C ARG A 252 34.00 -31.15 28.62
N ARG A 253 34.84 -30.12 28.72
CA ARG A 253 36.19 -30.25 29.30
C ARG A 253 36.10 -30.69 30.77
N LYS A 254 35.20 -30.08 31.53
CA LYS A 254 34.94 -30.46 32.94
C LYS A 254 34.50 -31.92 33.06
N LYS A 255 33.61 -32.37 32.17
CA LYS A 255 33.19 -33.78 32.11
C LYS A 255 34.36 -34.72 31.83
N ALA A 256 35.22 -34.38 30.87
CA ALA A 256 36.39 -35.18 30.54
C ALA A 256 37.37 -35.29 31.71
N GLU A 257 37.64 -34.18 32.42
CA GLU A 257 38.49 -34.19 33.64
C GLU A 257 37.92 -35.12 34.73
N LEU A 258 36.60 -35.10 34.93
CA LEU A 258 35.93 -35.96 35.91
C LEU A 258 35.93 -37.43 35.49
N ASP A 259 35.75 -37.71 34.20
CA ASP A 259 35.83 -39.06 33.65
C ASP A 259 37.26 -39.63 33.76
N GLU A 260 38.31 -38.82 33.57
CA GLU A 260 39.69 -39.22 33.85
C GLU A 260 39.92 -39.59 35.31
N ILE A 261 39.33 -38.85 36.24
CA ILE A 261 39.39 -39.14 37.69
C ILE A 261 38.66 -40.45 38.00
N ALA A 262 37.48 -40.66 37.42
CA ALA A 262 36.72 -41.89 37.57
C ALA A 262 37.48 -43.12 37.00
N LEU A 263 38.17 -42.95 35.86
CA LEU A 263 39.00 -44.01 35.27
C LEU A 263 40.21 -44.36 36.15
N LYS A 264 40.92 -43.37 36.69
CA LYS A 264 42.05 -43.59 37.61
C LYS A 264 41.61 -44.38 38.84
N ARG A 265 40.45 -44.05 39.40
CA ARG A 265 39.86 -44.80 40.51
C ARG A 265 39.60 -46.26 40.14
N ILE A 266 39.02 -46.53 38.97
CA ILE A 266 38.77 -47.92 38.51
C ILE A 266 40.10 -48.69 38.32
N GLU A 267 41.15 -48.02 37.89
CA GLU A 267 42.47 -48.63 37.75
C GLU A 267 43.12 -48.93 39.12
N GLU A 268 43.01 -48.01 40.07
CA GLU A 268 43.45 -48.19 41.46
C GLU A 268 42.69 -49.33 42.15
N GLU A 269 41.37 -49.42 41.94
CA GLU A 269 40.52 -50.53 42.38
C GLU A 269 41.03 -51.89 41.87
N LYS A 270 41.36 -51.97 40.58
CA LYS A 270 41.90 -53.20 39.97
C LYS A 270 43.25 -53.59 40.55
N LYS A 271 44.17 -52.62 40.66
CA LYS A 271 45.49 -52.84 41.29
C LYS A 271 45.34 -53.29 42.73
N ARG A 272 44.34 -52.77 43.45
CA ARG A 272 44.05 -53.21 44.82
C ARG A 272 43.56 -54.66 44.86
N LEU A 273 42.60 -55.02 44.01
CA LEU A 273 42.10 -56.39 43.93
C LEU A 273 43.23 -57.40 43.62
N GLU A 274 44.18 -57.02 42.76
CA GLU A 274 45.39 -57.81 42.49
C GLU A 274 46.28 -58.00 43.74
N ARG A 275 46.47 -56.94 44.54
CA ARG A 275 47.18 -57.01 45.83
C ARG A 275 46.45 -57.92 46.81
N GLU A 276 45.12 -57.86 46.87
CA GLU A 276 44.31 -58.74 47.72
C GLU A 276 44.48 -60.22 47.35
N CYS A 277 44.35 -60.56 46.07
CA CYS A 277 44.62 -61.91 45.57
C CYS A 277 46.04 -62.39 45.90
N ALA A 278 47.03 -61.48 45.88
CA ALA A 278 48.40 -61.81 46.25
C ALA A 278 48.56 -62.07 47.77
N LEU A 279 47.80 -61.37 48.62
CA LEU A 279 47.81 -61.57 50.07
C LEU A 279 47.22 -62.92 50.50
N ASP A 280 46.23 -63.43 49.76
CA ASP A 280 45.62 -64.73 50.05
C ASP A 280 46.64 -65.88 50.05
N ASN A 281 47.67 -65.79 49.20
CA ASN A 281 48.74 -66.78 49.07
C ASN A 281 49.73 -66.83 50.26
N ILE A 282 49.74 -65.82 51.14
CA ILE A 282 50.62 -65.81 52.32
C ILE A 282 50.09 -66.82 53.36
N LYS A 283 50.97 -67.49 54.12
CA LYS A 283 50.54 -68.44 55.17
C LYS A 283 50.55 -67.88 56.60
N GLN A 284 51.44 -66.92 56.87
CA GLN A 284 51.57 -66.29 58.19
C GLN A 284 50.53 -65.18 58.34
N HIS A 285 49.60 -65.33 59.29
CA HIS A 285 48.51 -64.38 59.50
C HIS A 285 49.01 -63.04 60.06
N LYS A 286 50.05 -63.05 60.89
CA LYS A 286 50.70 -61.82 61.37
C LYS A 286 51.30 -60.99 60.22
N LEU A 287 51.92 -61.65 59.24
CA LEU A 287 52.48 -60.98 58.06
C LEU A 287 51.38 -60.45 57.13
N LYS A 288 50.27 -61.21 56.98
CA LYS A 288 49.07 -60.74 56.23
C LYS A 288 48.50 -59.46 56.84
N LEU A 289 48.29 -59.43 58.16
CA LEU A 289 47.77 -58.27 58.87
C LEU A 289 48.64 -57.03 58.65
N LYS A 290 49.97 -57.17 58.78
CA LYS A 290 50.89 -56.05 58.56
C LYS A 290 50.85 -55.51 57.14
N LYS A 291 50.91 -56.39 56.13
CA LYS A 291 50.84 -55.97 54.72
C LYS A 291 49.50 -55.35 54.37
N LYS A 292 48.38 -55.92 54.86
CA LYS A 292 47.05 -55.37 54.63
C LYS A 292 46.87 -54.01 55.30
N ALA A 293 47.37 -53.82 56.51
CA ALA A 293 47.39 -52.51 57.18
C ALA A 293 48.19 -51.46 56.39
N GLU A 294 49.37 -51.84 55.87
CA GLU A 294 50.17 -50.98 54.99
C GLU A 294 49.43 -50.63 53.69
N ASP A 295 48.76 -51.60 53.08
CA ASP A 295 47.98 -51.40 51.86
C ASP A 295 46.76 -50.50 52.11
N VAL A 296 46.05 -50.67 53.23
CA VAL A 296 44.95 -49.79 53.65
C VAL A 296 45.44 -48.35 53.84
N VAL A 297 46.60 -48.14 54.48
CA VAL A 297 47.18 -46.80 54.64
C VAL A 297 47.54 -46.18 53.29
N LYS A 298 48.07 -46.95 52.33
CA LYS A 298 48.35 -46.47 50.97
C LYS A 298 47.06 -46.10 50.22
N THR A 299 46.04 -46.94 50.29
CA THR A 299 44.73 -46.67 49.66
C THR A 299 44.08 -45.42 50.25
N LEU A 300 44.17 -45.21 51.56
CA LEU A 300 43.72 -43.98 52.20
C LEU A 300 44.47 -42.75 51.66
N ASP A 301 45.78 -42.85 51.43
CA ASP A 301 46.56 -41.75 50.83
C ASP A 301 46.21 -41.48 49.36
N GLU A 302 45.98 -42.52 48.56
CA GLU A 302 45.52 -42.43 47.17
C GLU A 302 44.12 -41.78 47.10
N GLU A 303 43.17 -42.22 47.94
CA GLU A 303 41.82 -41.63 48.05
C GLU A 303 41.87 -40.15 48.49
N ARG A 304 42.73 -39.83 49.45
CA ARG A 304 42.93 -38.46 49.90
C ARG A 304 43.44 -37.57 48.77
N TYR A 305 44.43 -38.05 48.01
CA TYR A 305 44.95 -37.34 46.84
C TYR A 305 43.86 -37.13 45.78
N LEU A 306 43.04 -38.15 45.52
CA LEU A 306 41.90 -38.06 44.60
C LEU A 306 40.93 -36.95 45.00
N ILE A 307 40.58 -36.87 46.28
CA ILE A 307 39.64 -35.87 46.81
C ILE A 307 40.25 -34.47 46.81
N MET A 308 41.53 -34.34 47.16
CA MET A 308 42.23 -33.07 47.03
C MET A 308 42.22 -32.60 45.58
N LYS A 309 42.45 -33.50 44.62
CA LYS A 309 42.35 -33.17 43.20
C LYS A 309 40.93 -32.77 42.78
N LEU A 310 39.89 -33.45 43.28
CA LEU A 310 38.49 -33.05 43.05
C LEU A 310 38.21 -31.64 43.61
N LYS A 311 38.80 -31.28 44.75
CA LYS A 311 38.68 -29.97 45.39
C LYS A 311 39.48 -28.88 44.68
N GLU A 312 40.69 -29.18 44.21
CA GLU A 312 41.55 -28.29 43.40
C GLU A 312 40.91 -27.97 42.06
N LEU A 313 40.21 -28.93 41.46
CA LEU A 313 39.39 -28.69 40.28
C LEU A 313 38.12 -27.90 40.62
N GLU A 314 37.92 -27.46 41.86
CA GLU A 314 36.77 -26.65 42.31
C GLU A 314 35.43 -27.29 41.92
N ILE A 315 35.38 -28.63 41.85
CA ILE A 315 34.26 -29.31 41.20
C ILE A 315 32.94 -29.07 41.94
N ALA A 316 33.01 -28.85 43.25
CA ALA A 316 31.86 -28.45 44.04
C ALA A 316 31.42 -27.00 43.76
N GLU A 317 32.34 -26.08 43.40
CA GLU A 317 31.98 -24.72 43.01
C GLU A 317 31.27 -24.66 41.65
N ARG A 318 31.42 -25.71 40.84
CA ARG A 318 30.80 -25.88 39.53
C ARG A 318 29.31 -26.27 39.62
N LEU A 319 28.78 -26.51 40.81
CA LEU A 319 27.36 -26.81 41.03
C LEU A 319 26.53 -25.51 41.01
N GLU A 320 25.49 -25.47 40.18
CA GLU A 320 24.55 -24.33 40.10
C GLU A 320 23.70 -24.19 41.37
N ASP A 321 23.33 -25.33 41.97
CA ASP A 321 22.51 -25.36 43.18
C ASP A 321 23.39 -25.10 44.41
N GLU A 322 23.28 -23.92 45.01
CA GLU A 322 24.07 -23.54 46.20
C GLU A 322 23.90 -24.52 47.38
N MET A 323 22.71 -25.12 47.53
CA MET A 323 22.48 -26.16 48.55
C MET A 323 23.30 -27.42 48.27
N LYS A 324 23.26 -27.94 47.04
CA LYS A 324 24.05 -29.12 46.65
C LYS A 324 25.55 -28.84 46.68
N LYS A 325 25.95 -27.61 46.35
CA LYS A 325 27.33 -27.13 46.47
C LYS A 325 27.82 -27.21 47.91
N ILE A 326 27.03 -26.70 48.86
CA ILE A 326 27.35 -26.80 50.29
C ILE A 326 27.39 -28.27 50.73
N GLU A 327 26.42 -29.09 50.31
CA GLU A 327 26.38 -30.52 50.64
C GLU A 327 27.61 -31.27 50.12
N VAL A 328 27.99 -31.07 48.85
CA VAL A 328 29.15 -31.74 48.25
C VAL A 328 30.46 -31.24 48.88
N LYS A 329 30.59 -29.93 49.15
CA LYS A 329 31.76 -29.39 49.88
C LYS A 329 31.87 -30.01 51.27
N ALA A 330 30.77 -30.05 52.01
CA ALA A 330 30.72 -30.66 53.34
C ALA A 330 31.04 -32.16 53.28
N ALA A 331 30.52 -32.90 52.29
CA ALA A 331 30.81 -34.32 52.11
C ALA A 331 32.30 -34.57 51.79
N LEU A 332 32.92 -33.74 50.94
CA LEU A 332 34.36 -33.84 50.63
C LEU A 332 35.21 -33.55 51.88
N ASP A 333 34.87 -32.51 52.65
CA ASP A 333 35.58 -32.14 53.87
C ASP A 333 35.41 -33.19 54.98
N GLN A 334 34.20 -33.75 55.13
CA GLN A 334 33.92 -34.86 56.03
C GLN A 334 34.72 -36.11 55.62
N PHE A 335 34.79 -36.43 54.33
CA PHE A 335 35.59 -37.56 53.85
C PHE A 335 37.07 -37.38 54.18
N LEU A 336 37.64 -36.19 53.96
CA LEU A 336 39.03 -35.91 54.29
C LEU A 336 39.32 -36.10 55.79
N ALA A 337 38.42 -35.61 56.66
CA ALA A 337 38.54 -35.79 58.09
C ALA A 337 38.47 -37.27 58.51
N LEU A 338 37.50 -38.01 57.97
CA LEU A 338 37.34 -39.45 58.23
C LEU A 338 38.55 -40.26 57.75
N ASN A 339 39.10 -39.93 56.58
CA ASN A 339 40.27 -40.60 56.02
C ASN A 339 41.52 -40.35 56.90
N GLU A 340 41.74 -39.12 57.38
CA GLU A 340 42.85 -38.83 58.31
C GLU A 340 42.70 -39.53 59.66
N GLU A 341 41.48 -39.62 60.21
CA GLU A 341 41.20 -40.34 61.45
C GLU A 341 41.45 -41.84 61.29
N GLN A 342 40.92 -42.45 60.23
CA GLN A 342 41.16 -43.87 59.91
C GLN A 342 42.64 -44.17 59.72
N LYS A 343 43.39 -43.29 59.05
CA LYS A 343 44.85 -43.44 58.89
C LYS A 343 45.59 -43.43 60.24
N LYS A 344 45.17 -42.59 61.19
CA LYS A 344 45.76 -42.56 62.54
C LYS A 344 45.45 -43.84 63.31
N LEU A 345 44.21 -44.31 63.25
CA LEU A 345 43.79 -45.57 63.88
C LEU A 345 44.56 -46.76 63.32
N GLU A 346 44.73 -46.83 62.00
CA GLU A 346 45.44 -47.92 61.34
C GLU A 346 46.94 -47.94 61.71
N LYS A 347 47.57 -46.78 61.85
CA LYS A 347 48.95 -46.68 62.37
C LYS A 347 49.09 -47.16 63.82
N ILE A 348 48.10 -46.88 64.67
CA ILE A 348 48.10 -47.35 66.06
C ILE A 348 47.90 -48.88 66.08
N ARG A 349 46.95 -49.39 65.29
CA ARG A 349 46.73 -50.84 65.13
C ARG A 349 48.00 -51.53 64.63
N GLN A 350 48.66 -50.98 63.61
CA GLN A 350 49.90 -51.54 63.05
C GLN A 350 51.01 -51.69 64.09
N LYS A 351 51.18 -50.72 65.01
CA LYS A 351 52.13 -50.82 66.14
C LYS A 351 51.75 -51.94 67.12
N ASN A 352 50.45 -52.12 67.36
CA ASN A 352 49.97 -53.17 68.27
C ASN A 352 50.16 -54.58 67.67
N LEU A 353 50.20 -54.72 66.34
CA LEU A 353 50.45 -55.98 65.65
C LEU A 353 51.82 -56.60 65.97
N ASP A 354 52.80 -55.79 66.41
CA ASP A 354 54.14 -56.29 66.76
C ASP A 354 54.12 -57.26 67.95
N PHE A 355 53.17 -57.09 68.87
CA PHE A 355 53.06 -57.85 70.12
C PHE A 355 52.19 -59.12 70.01
N LEU A 356 51.49 -59.33 68.89
CA LEU A 356 50.57 -60.46 68.69
C LEU A 356 51.28 -61.75 68.27
N PHE A 357 50.79 -62.89 68.77
CA PHE A 357 51.15 -64.23 68.28
C PHE A 357 50.36 -64.61 67.02
N ASP A 358 50.86 -65.56 66.22
CA ASP A 358 50.24 -65.90 64.92
C ASP A 358 48.86 -66.55 65.05
N SER A 359 48.59 -67.28 66.15
CA SER A 359 47.28 -67.86 66.46
C SER A 359 46.22 -66.78 66.76
N GLU A 360 46.58 -65.76 67.52
CA GLU A 360 45.74 -64.59 67.81
C GLU A 360 45.61 -63.69 66.56
N ALA A 361 46.66 -63.61 65.74
CA ALA A 361 46.64 -62.88 64.48
C ALA A 361 45.61 -63.47 63.49
N LYS A 362 45.38 -64.79 63.51
CA LYS A 362 44.37 -65.41 62.64
C LYS A 362 42.95 -64.95 62.97
N THR A 363 42.55 -65.00 64.24
CA THR A 363 41.21 -64.58 64.67
C THR A 363 41.02 -63.08 64.49
N MET A 364 42.06 -62.28 64.79
CA MET A 364 42.07 -60.84 64.53
C MET A 364 41.97 -60.51 63.04
N TYR A 365 42.65 -61.25 62.16
CA TYR A 365 42.58 -61.06 60.71
C TYR A 365 41.15 -61.24 60.18
N GLU A 366 40.48 -62.33 60.55
CA GLU A 366 39.12 -62.61 60.08
C GLU A 366 38.09 -61.57 60.56
N GLN A 367 38.28 -61.01 61.75
CA GLN A 367 37.44 -59.92 62.28
C GLN A 367 37.74 -58.61 61.58
N GLN A 368 39.02 -58.25 61.48
CA GLN A 368 39.47 -56.99 60.91
C GLN A 368 39.22 -56.90 59.41
N GLU A 369 39.30 -58.02 58.69
CA GLU A 369 38.98 -58.09 57.26
C GLU A 369 37.53 -57.72 56.98
N LYS A 370 36.59 -58.12 57.85
CA LYS A 370 35.18 -57.71 57.73
C LYS A 370 35.02 -56.21 57.94
N PHE A 371 35.65 -55.67 58.98
CA PHE A 371 35.62 -54.22 59.25
C PHE A 371 36.24 -53.42 58.09
N TRP A 372 37.39 -53.83 57.58
CA TRP A 372 38.00 -53.18 56.42
C TRP A 372 37.09 -53.22 55.20
N LYS A 373 36.46 -54.36 54.88
CA LYS A 373 35.53 -54.49 53.76
C LYS A 373 34.29 -53.61 53.92
N GLU A 374 33.74 -53.50 55.12
CA GLU A 374 32.57 -52.64 55.41
C GLU A 374 32.91 -51.15 55.33
N GLU A 375 34.03 -50.74 55.93
CA GLU A 375 34.53 -49.35 55.86
C GLU A 375 34.88 -48.95 54.43
N GLU A 376 35.52 -49.85 53.69
CA GLU A 376 35.86 -49.67 52.29
C GLU A 376 34.61 -49.57 51.41
N ALA A 377 33.64 -50.46 51.56
CA ALA A 377 32.37 -50.38 50.83
C ALA A 377 31.64 -49.06 51.10
N SER A 378 31.67 -48.58 52.35
CA SER A 378 31.05 -47.32 52.75
C SER A 378 31.77 -46.11 52.12
N ARG A 379 33.11 -46.08 52.16
CA ARG A 379 33.92 -45.03 51.52
C ARG A 379 33.78 -45.03 50.00
N ALA A 380 33.84 -46.21 49.38
CA ALA A 380 33.67 -46.37 47.94
C ALA A 380 32.28 -45.92 47.49
N LYS A 381 31.23 -46.20 48.28
CA LYS A 381 29.88 -45.72 48.02
C LYS A 381 29.81 -44.19 48.12
N LEU A 382 30.31 -43.60 49.19
CA LEU A 382 30.32 -42.14 49.37
C LEU A 382 31.05 -41.42 48.22
N LEU A 383 32.23 -41.91 47.83
CA LEU A 383 32.97 -41.37 46.68
C LEU A 383 32.21 -41.50 45.36
N LYS A 384 31.55 -42.65 45.15
CA LYS A 384 30.73 -42.88 43.96
C LYS A 384 29.55 -41.89 43.92
N ASP A 385 28.83 -41.76 45.02
CA ASP A 385 27.66 -40.88 45.11
C ASP A 385 28.04 -39.41 44.84
N VAL A 386 29.20 -38.96 45.33
CA VAL A 386 29.72 -37.61 45.06
C VAL A 386 30.04 -37.42 43.57
N ILE A 387 30.76 -38.37 42.94
CA ILE A 387 31.10 -38.31 41.51
C ILE A 387 29.83 -38.36 40.65
N ASP A 388 28.91 -39.27 40.93
CA ASP A 388 27.65 -39.45 40.19
C ASP A 388 26.78 -38.18 40.30
N THR A 389 26.72 -37.55 41.48
CA THR A 389 25.99 -36.28 41.69
C THR A 389 26.56 -35.16 40.83
N ILE A 390 27.88 -35.02 40.79
CA ILE A 390 28.56 -34.03 39.98
C ILE A 390 28.38 -34.33 38.48
N GLN A 391 28.59 -35.58 38.04
CA GLN A 391 28.40 -35.98 36.65
C GLN A 391 26.97 -35.70 36.18
N GLY A 392 25.98 -36.00 37.01
CA GLY A 392 24.57 -35.71 36.73
C GLY A 392 24.31 -34.21 36.56
N GLN A 393 24.93 -33.36 37.39
CA GLN A 393 24.77 -31.91 37.26
C GLN A 393 25.46 -31.37 36.00
N ILE A 394 26.69 -31.78 35.70
CA ILE A 394 27.40 -31.37 34.47
C ILE A 394 26.59 -31.78 33.23
N GLN A 395 26.06 -33.00 33.23
CA GLN A 395 25.20 -33.49 32.15
C GLN A 395 23.91 -32.65 32.03
N SER A 396 23.27 -32.30 33.15
CA SER A 396 22.11 -31.41 33.16
C SER A 396 22.44 -30.03 32.59
N ASN A 397 23.58 -29.45 32.96
CA ASN A 397 24.04 -28.15 32.45
C ASN A 397 24.30 -28.19 30.94
N ILE A 398 24.94 -29.25 30.43
CA ILE A 398 25.13 -29.48 28.99
C ILE A 398 23.78 -29.54 28.28
N GLU A 399 22.80 -30.27 28.83
CA GLU A 399 21.47 -30.37 28.24
C GLU A 399 20.70 -29.06 28.25
N LYS A 400 20.75 -28.30 29.36
CA LYS A 400 20.15 -26.96 29.45
C LYS A 400 20.78 -26.02 28.42
N ASN A 401 22.11 -26.05 28.29
CA ASN A 401 22.83 -25.24 27.30
C ASN A 401 22.41 -25.63 25.87
N ARG A 402 22.36 -26.92 25.55
CA ARG A 402 21.88 -27.41 24.24
C ARG A 402 20.45 -26.96 23.93
N ARG A 403 19.54 -27.04 24.89
CA ARG A 403 18.16 -26.53 24.70
C ARG A 403 18.17 -25.04 24.38
N ARG A 404 18.95 -24.26 25.14
CA ARG A 404 19.08 -22.82 24.89
C ARG A 404 19.75 -22.50 23.56
N GLN A 405 20.71 -23.31 23.10
CA GLN A 405 21.28 -23.19 21.76
C GLN A 405 20.22 -23.45 20.69
N LEU A 406 19.38 -24.47 20.85
CA LEU A 406 18.29 -24.77 19.91
C LEU A 406 17.27 -23.62 19.85
N GLU A 407 16.90 -23.05 21.00
CA GLU A 407 16.02 -21.87 21.07
C GLU A 407 16.63 -20.67 20.32
N VAL A 408 17.91 -20.37 20.55
CA VAL A 408 18.62 -19.29 19.85
C VAL A 408 18.71 -19.56 18.35
N ILE A 409 18.88 -20.81 17.93
CA ILE A 409 18.87 -21.19 16.50
C ILE A 409 17.49 -20.94 15.89
N GLN A 410 16.42 -21.37 16.56
CA GLN A 410 15.04 -21.13 16.10
C GLN A 410 14.74 -19.64 15.98
N GLU A 411 15.09 -18.84 16.99
CA GLU A 411 14.94 -17.39 16.95
C GLU A 411 15.74 -16.76 15.79
N ARG A 412 16.96 -17.24 15.52
CA ARG A 412 17.77 -16.77 14.39
C ARG A 412 17.14 -17.13 13.04
N GLU A 413 16.59 -18.33 12.90
CA GLU A 413 15.89 -18.75 11.68
C GLU A 413 14.63 -17.90 11.43
N GLU A 414 13.87 -17.60 12.48
CA GLU A 414 12.72 -16.69 12.38
C GLU A 414 13.13 -15.27 11.98
N MET A 415 14.23 -14.75 12.54
CA MET A 415 14.76 -13.45 12.14
C MET A 415 15.28 -13.46 10.70
N LEU A 416 15.95 -14.54 10.26
CA LEU A 416 16.38 -14.66 8.86
C LEU A 416 15.20 -14.62 7.90
N LYS A 417 14.10 -15.32 8.21
CA LYS A 417 12.85 -15.26 7.42
C LYS A 417 12.29 -13.83 7.37
N LYS A 418 12.24 -13.13 8.51
CA LYS A 418 11.80 -11.72 8.55
C LYS A 418 12.69 -10.81 7.71
N ILE A 419 14.02 -10.97 7.77
CA ILE A 419 14.96 -10.20 6.95
C ILE A 419 14.76 -10.51 5.46
N GLU A 420 14.53 -11.77 5.09
CA GLU A 420 14.23 -12.17 3.72
C GLU A 420 12.92 -11.55 3.22
N GLU A 421 11.86 -11.55 4.03
CA GLU A 421 10.59 -10.89 3.73
C GLU A 421 10.76 -9.38 3.51
N HIS A 422 11.48 -8.68 4.39
CA HIS A 422 11.77 -7.26 4.25
C HIS A 422 12.63 -6.95 3.01
N ASN A 423 13.61 -7.81 2.70
CA ASN A 423 14.42 -7.67 1.49
C ASN A 423 13.59 -7.88 0.22
N GLN A 424 12.65 -8.83 0.23
CA GLN A 424 11.70 -9.04 -0.86
C GLN A 424 10.78 -7.82 -1.03
N GLU A 425 10.27 -7.26 0.05
CA GLU A 425 9.44 -6.03 0.00
C GLU A 425 10.25 -4.85 -0.56
N MET A 426 11.49 -4.66 -0.11
CA MET A 426 12.40 -3.65 -0.65
C MET A 426 12.71 -3.86 -2.13
N ALA A 427 12.86 -5.11 -2.58
CA ALA A 427 13.06 -5.45 -3.99
C ALA A 427 11.80 -5.11 -4.82
N ARG A 428 10.61 -5.46 -4.34
CA ARG A 428 9.33 -5.13 -4.98
C ARG A 428 9.13 -3.62 -5.11
N LEU A 429 9.40 -2.86 -4.05
CA LEU A 429 9.32 -1.39 -4.09
C LEU A 429 10.28 -0.78 -5.10
N LYS A 430 11.50 -1.31 -5.22
CA LYS A 430 12.47 -0.87 -6.24
C LYS A 430 11.97 -1.21 -7.66
N GLU A 431 11.42 -2.40 -7.86
CA GLU A 431 10.88 -2.82 -9.17
C GLU A 431 9.65 -2.00 -9.57
N GLU A 432 8.74 -1.73 -8.65
CA GLU A 432 7.59 -0.83 -8.87
C GLU A 432 8.03 0.58 -9.26
N GLU A 433 9.07 1.11 -8.60
CA GLU A 433 9.61 2.42 -8.96
C GLU A 433 10.25 2.42 -10.35
N GLU A 434 11.06 1.41 -10.68
CA GLU A 434 11.67 1.26 -11.99
C GLU A 434 10.63 1.08 -13.09
N THR A 435 9.57 0.30 -12.86
CA THR A 435 8.48 0.14 -13.82
C THR A 435 7.70 1.45 -14.00
N LYS A 436 7.44 2.22 -12.94
CA LYS A 436 6.83 3.56 -13.02
C LYS A 436 7.72 4.52 -13.81
N LYS A 437 9.03 4.55 -13.54
CA LYS A 437 10.00 5.37 -14.30
C LYS A 437 10.04 4.99 -15.77
N ARG A 438 10.07 3.70 -16.09
CA ARG A 438 10.02 3.20 -17.48
C ARG A 438 8.72 3.61 -18.19
N LYS A 439 7.57 3.46 -17.52
CA LYS A 439 6.27 3.90 -18.06
C LYS A 439 6.26 5.41 -18.31
N MET A 440 6.74 6.21 -17.36
CA MET A 440 6.85 7.66 -17.51
C MET A 440 7.77 8.05 -18.68
N MET A 441 8.95 7.45 -18.79
CA MET A 441 9.88 7.66 -19.91
C MET A 441 9.27 7.27 -21.25
N SER A 442 8.54 6.15 -21.31
CA SER A 442 7.82 5.71 -22.51
C SER A 442 6.71 6.69 -22.90
N MET A 443 5.93 7.20 -21.93
CA MET A 443 4.88 8.19 -22.19
C MET A 443 5.48 9.50 -22.73
N LEU A 444 6.56 9.99 -22.10
CA LEU A 444 7.27 11.19 -22.56
C LEU A 444 7.82 11.03 -23.98
N LYS A 445 8.39 9.85 -24.29
CA LYS A 445 8.88 9.52 -25.63
C LYS A 445 7.75 9.51 -26.66
N ASN A 446 6.63 8.87 -26.35
CA ASN A 446 5.45 8.83 -27.22
C ASN A 446 4.88 10.24 -27.45
N ASP A 447 4.83 11.08 -26.41
CA ASP A 447 4.37 12.48 -26.54
C ASP A 447 5.29 13.33 -27.42
N LEU A 448 6.61 13.15 -27.29
CA LEU A 448 7.60 13.78 -28.16
C LEU A 448 7.44 13.32 -29.61
N GLU A 449 7.26 12.02 -29.84
CA GLU A 449 7.01 11.46 -31.17
C GLU A 449 5.72 12.00 -31.77
N MET A 450 4.63 12.05 -31.00
CA MET A 450 3.34 12.61 -31.43
C MET A 450 3.44 14.11 -31.76
N LYS A 451 4.17 14.89 -30.95
CA LYS A 451 4.44 16.32 -31.25
C LYS A 451 5.25 16.47 -32.53
N ASN A 452 6.28 15.64 -32.73
CA ASN A 452 7.10 15.65 -33.94
C ASN A 452 6.29 15.24 -35.17
N LEU A 453 5.42 14.24 -35.08
CA LEU A 453 4.50 13.84 -36.15
C LEU A 453 3.52 14.95 -36.50
N LYS A 454 2.92 15.62 -35.50
CA LYS A 454 2.05 16.78 -35.71
C LYS A 454 2.79 17.93 -36.40
N LYS A 455 4.04 18.19 -35.98
CA LYS A 455 4.88 19.23 -36.61
C LYS A 455 5.16 18.90 -38.07
N LYS A 456 5.61 17.68 -38.37
CA LYS A 456 5.84 17.21 -39.75
C LYS A 456 4.57 17.25 -40.61
N ALA A 457 3.42 16.88 -40.04
CA ALA A 457 2.14 16.94 -40.75
C ALA A 457 1.74 18.38 -41.11
N LYS A 458 1.98 19.35 -40.20
CA LYS A 458 1.79 20.77 -40.48
C LYS A 458 2.74 21.27 -41.57
N GLU A 459 4.03 20.97 -41.46
CA GLU A 459 5.04 21.33 -42.45
C GLU A 459 4.68 20.76 -43.84
N ASN A 460 4.24 19.49 -43.91
CA ASN A 460 3.78 18.87 -45.15
C ASN A 460 2.49 19.51 -45.70
N ALA A 461 1.55 19.91 -44.83
CA ALA A 461 0.34 20.58 -45.27
C ALA A 461 0.63 22.00 -45.80
N GLU A 462 1.59 22.70 -45.20
CA GLU A 462 2.07 24.00 -45.69
C GLU A 462 2.78 23.85 -47.04
N LEU A 463 3.67 22.86 -47.18
CA LEU A 463 4.30 22.52 -48.47
C LEU A 463 3.27 22.23 -49.56
N ARG A 464 2.24 21.43 -49.27
CA ARG A 464 1.15 21.16 -50.23
C ARG A 464 0.39 22.42 -50.64
N ARG A 465 0.11 23.33 -49.69
CA ARG A 465 -0.55 24.61 -50.01
C ARG A 465 0.31 25.47 -50.92
N ILE A 466 1.62 25.52 -50.67
CA ILE A 466 2.57 26.24 -51.52
C ILE A 466 2.61 25.62 -52.92
N ASP A 467 2.65 24.29 -53.03
CA ASP A 467 2.60 23.60 -54.33
C ASP A 467 1.29 23.89 -55.09
N GLU A 468 0.14 23.86 -54.41
CA GLU A 468 -1.16 24.21 -54.99
C GLU A 468 -1.26 25.68 -55.43
N GLU A 469 -0.61 26.60 -54.72
CA GLU A 469 -0.49 28.01 -55.12
C GLU A 469 0.43 28.18 -56.33
N LEU A 470 1.59 27.50 -56.34
CA LEU A 470 2.50 27.49 -57.49
C LEU A 470 1.84 26.90 -58.74
N GLU A 471 1.04 25.84 -58.61
CA GLU A 471 0.25 25.30 -59.73
C GLU A 471 -0.82 26.27 -60.23
N ARG A 472 -1.49 27.01 -59.34
CA ARG A 472 -2.45 28.06 -59.74
C ARG A 472 -1.75 29.18 -60.51
N VAL A 473 -0.61 29.65 -60.01
CA VAL A 473 0.21 30.66 -60.70
C VAL A 473 0.68 30.14 -62.06
N ARG A 474 1.14 28.89 -62.17
CA ARG A 474 1.52 28.29 -63.46
C ARG A 474 0.37 28.25 -64.46
N LYS A 475 -0.83 27.88 -64.03
CA LYS A 475 -2.04 27.88 -64.89
C LYS A 475 -2.42 29.28 -65.34
N GLU A 476 -2.29 30.27 -64.46
CA GLU A 476 -2.51 31.69 -64.80
C GLU A 476 -1.44 32.21 -65.79
N GLU A 477 -0.17 31.88 -65.58
CA GLU A 477 0.91 32.19 -66.51
C GLU A 477 0.70 31.54 -67.89
N GLU A 478 0.26 30.28 -67.94
CA GLU A 478 -0.07 29.59 -69.20
C GLU A 478 -1.24 30.25 -69.92
N ARG A 479 -2.29 30.64 -69.19
CA ARG A 479 -3.41 31.40 -69.73
C ARG A 479 -2.96 32.74 -70.31
N LEU A 480 -2.14 33.49 -69.57
CA LEU A 480 -1.58 34.76 -70.02
C LEU A 480 -0.65 34.58 -71.24
N LYS A 481 0.17 33.52 -71.27
CA LYS A 481 0.99 33.18 -72.45
C LYS A 481 0.13 32.90 -73.67
N GLN A 482 -0.95 32.14 -73.54
CA GLN A 482 -1.90 31.89 -74.64
C GLN A 482 -2.59 33.18 -75.10
N GLU A 483 -2.91 34.08 -74.16
CA GLU A 483 -3.51 35.38 -74.46
C GLU A 483 -2.53 36.32 -75.18
N ILE A 484 -1.26 36.36 -74.77
CA ILE A 484 -0.18 37.06 -75.47
C ILE A 484 0.03 36.48 -76.87
N LEU A 485 0.01 35.16 -77.03
CA LEU A 485 0.14 34.49 -78.33
C LEU A 485 -1.04 34.84 -79.26
N ASN A 486 -2.25 34.95 -78.70
CA ASN A 486 -3.43 35.40 -79.44
C ASN A 486 -3.36 36.90 -79.81
N ILE A 487 -2.81 37.74 -78.94
CA ILE A 487 -2.56 39.16 -79.23
C ILE A 487 -1.49 39.31 -80.32
N GLN A 488 -0.41 38.54 -80.26
CA GLN A 488 0.63 38.48 -81.31
C GLN A 488 0.12 37.90 -82.64
N ARG A 489 -0.90 37.04 -82.62
CA ARG A 489 -1.60 36.62 -83.86
C ARG A 489 -2.54 37.70 -84.41
N ARG A 490 -3.10 38.55 -83.54
CA ARG A 490 -3.96 39.68 -83.93
C ARG A 490 -3.17 40.89 -84.42
N GLN A 491 -1.94 41.08 -83.94
CA GLN A 491 -1.00 42.06 -84.47
C GLN A 491 -0.09 41.37 -85.49
N GLY A 492 -0.38 41.52 -86.79
CA GLY A 492 0.52 41.07 -87.85
C GLY A 492 1.95 41.63 -87.70
N PRO A 493 2.96 41.07 -88.40
CA PRO A 493 4.37 41.36 -88.14
C PRO A 493 4.65 42.87 -88.17
N ILE A 494 5.24 43.37 -87.08
CA ILE A 494 5.68 44.75 -86.95
C ILE A 494 6.72 45.02 -88.04
N LYS A 495 6.33 45.82 -89.04
CA LYS A 495 7.25 46.39 -90.02
C LYS A 495 8.25 47.28 -89.28
N SER A 496 9.52 46.90 -89.33
CA SER A 496 10.66 47.74 -88.97
C SER A 496 10.59 49.06 -89.77
N THR A 497 10.31 50.17 -89.09
CA THR A 497 10.51 51.51 -89.63
C THR A 497 11.97 51.89 -89.48
N ARG A 498 12.69 51.80 -90.60
CA ARG A 498 14.04 52.28 -90.85
C ARG A 498 14.12 53.79 -90.55
N SER A 499 14.57 54.17 -89.35
CA SER A 499 14.95 55.56 -89.06
C SER A 499 16.35 55.83 -89.60
N LYS A 500 16.41 56.74 -90.58
CA LYS A 500 17.62 57.27 -91.18
C LYS A 500 18.49 57.97 -90.14
N SER A 501 19.77 57.66 -90.21
CA SER A 501 20.90 58.48 -89.78
C SER A 501 20.73 59.96 -90.13
N PHE A 502 20.86 60.83 -89.15
CA PHE A 502 21.41 62.17 -89.33
C PHE A 502 22.49 62.39 -88.27
N PHE A 503 23.68 62.72 -88.79
CA PHE A 503 24.84 63.23 -88.08
C PHE A 503 24.50 64.53 -87.34
N CYS A 504 24.78 64.56 -86.04
CA CYS A 504 25.65 65.53 -85.34
C CYS A 504 25.62 65.25 -83.84
#